data_AF-A0A9E0KMS6-F1
#
_entry.id   AF-A0A9E0KMS6-F1
#
_cell.length_a   1.000
_cell.length_b   1.000
_cell.length_c   1.000
_cell.angle_alpha   90.00
_cell.angle_beta   90.00
_cell.angle_gamma   90.00
#
_symmetry.space_group_name_H-M   'P 1'
#
loop_
_entity.id
_entity.type
_entity.pdbx_description
1 polymer ?
#
loop_
_entity_poly.entity_id
_entity_poly.type
_entity_poly.pdbx_seq_one_letter_code
_entity_poly.pdbx_strand_id
1 'polypeptide(L)'
;MEKLTAKQSKAVEKLLEGRSITAAALECGIGRKTLQRWLGLNEFQAALKAGSDGAIHLAAVRLAAMVDASLTAIEEIIASPTTAGAAIRLRAADALLGHALKLRENVELSERVAELERRFNDTTK
;
A
#
# COMPACT_ATOMS: atom_id res chain seq x y z
N MET A 1 -23.66 -14.27 -1.91
CA MET A 1 -23.02 -12.94 -1.85
C MET A 1 -23.95 -11.95 -2.51
N GLU A 2 -24.56 -11.05 -1.73
CA GLU A 2 -25.32 -9.93 -2.28
C GLU A 2 -24.38 -9.05 -3.11
N LYS A 3 -24.77 -8.77 -4.36
CA LYS A 3 -24.00 -7.90 -5.26
C LYS A 3 -24.39 -6.46 -5.00
N LEU A 4 -23.40 -5.57 -4.99
CA LEU A 4 -23.64 -4.12 -4.91
C LEU A 4 -24.54 -3.65 -6.06
N THR A 5 -25.45 -2.75 -5.74
CA THR A 5 -26.19 -1.98 -6.75
C THR A 5 -25.26 -1.02 -7.49
N ALA A 6 -25.64 -0.60 -8.69
CA ALA A 6 -24.85 0.37 -9.48
C ALA A 6 -24.54 1.67 -8.72
N LYS A 7 -25.50 2.17 -7.92
CA LYS A 7 -25.29 3.37 -7.09
C LYS A 7 -24.33 3.12 -5.94
N GLN A 8 -24.34 1.91 -5.36
CA GLN A 8 -23.38 1.54 -4.33
C GLN A 8 -21.98 1.42 -4.90
N SER A 9 -21.79 0.74 -6.04
CA SER A 9 -20.49 0.65 -6.71
C SER A 9 -19.91 2.02 -7.06
N LYS A 10 -20.72 2.91 -7.64
CA LYS A 10 -20.31 4.29 -7.94
C LYS A 10 -19.92 5.06 -6.68
N ALA A 11 -20.64 4.86 -5.57
CA ALA A 11 -20.30 5.50 -4.30
C ALA A 11 -18.98 4.97 -3.72
N VAL A 12 -18.70 3.67 -3.84
CA VAL A 12 -17.40 3.06 -3.48
C VAL A 12 -16.27 3.71 -4.27
N GLU A 13 -16.42 3.83 -5.60
CA GLU A 13 -15.43 4.51 -6.47
C GLU A 13 -15.14 5.94 -6.00
N LYS A 14 -16.17 6.74 -5.73
CA LYS A 14 -16.01 8.13 -5.25
C LYS A 14 -15.31 8.21 -3.90
N LEU A 15 -15.59 7.29 -3.00
CA LEU A 15 -14.90 7.24 -1.71
C LEU A 15 -13.43 6.85 -1.89
N LEU A 16 -13.11 5.93 -2.81
CA LEU A 16 -11.73 5.55 -3.14
C LEU A 16 -10.95 6.66 -3.85
N GLU A 17 -11.64 7.54 -4.59
CA GLU A 17 -11.07 8.79 -5.12
C GLU A 17 -10.80 9.86 -4.02
N GLY A 18 -11.10 9.56 -2.75
CA GLY A 18 -10.88 10.46 -1.61
C GLY A 18 -12.00 11.47 -1.36
N ARG A 19 -13.18 11.30 -1.97
CA ARG A 19 -14.33 12.18 -1.71
C ARG A 19 -14.87 11.93 -0.30
N SER A 20 -15.32 13.01 0.36
CA SER A 20 -16.05 12.89 1.63
C SER A 20 -17.40 12.20 1.43
N ILE A 21 -17.98 11.63 2.50
CA ILE A 21 -19.31 11.01 2.46
C ILE A 21 -20.36 11.97 1.87
N THR A 22 -20.31 13.24 2.23
CA THR A 22 -21.25 14.25 1.71
C THR A 22 -21.06 14.49 0.21
N ALA A 23 -19.81 14.63 -0.25
CA ALA A 23 -19.50 14.85 -1.66
C ALA A 23 -19.81 13.61 -2.52
N ALA A 24 -19.40 12.42 -2.07
CA ALA A 24 -19.69 11.16 -2.75
C ALA A 24 -21.21 10.91 -2.88
N ALA A 25 -21.98 11.19 -1.82
CA ALA A 25 -23.43 11.08 -1.86
C ALA A 25 -24.06 12.03 -2.88
N LEU A 26 -23.60 13.29 -2.92
CA LEU A 26 -24.06 14.29 -3.88
C LEU A 26 -23.75 13.88 -5.33
N GLU A 27 -22.51 13.48 -5.62
CA GLU A 27 -22.06 13.03 -6.95
C GLU A 27 -22.75 11.74 -7.42
N CYS A 28 -23.23 10.92 -6.49
CA CYS A 28 -24.01 9.72 -6.77
C CYS A 28 -25.52 9.96 -6.83
N GLY A 29 -25.99 11.19 -6.57
CA GLY A 29 -27.41 11.53 -6.55
C GLY A 29 -28.20 10.78 -5.46
N ILE A 30 -27.60 10.61 -4.28
CA ILE A 30 -28.19 9.96 -3.11
C ILE A 30 -28.11 10.85 -1.87
N GLY A 31 -28.97 10.59 -0.89
CA GLY A 31 -28.91 11.27 0.40
C GLY A 31 -27.71 10.82 1.23
N ARG A 32 -27.10 11.73 1.98
CA ARG A 32 -25.98 11.42 2.91
C ARG A 32 -26.32 10.27 3.88
N LYS A 33 -27.53 10.27 4.45
CA LYS A 33 -27.99 9.20 5.35
C LYS A 33 -28.02 7.83 4.66
N THR A 34 -28.34 7.79 3.37
CA THR A 34 -28.32 6.54 2.57
C THR A 34 -26.91 5.99 2.46
N LEU A 35 -25.94 6.84 2.13
CA LEU A 35 -24.54 6.41 2.04
C LEU A 35 -23.97 5.99 3.40
N GLN A 36 -24.33 6.71 4.48
CA GLN A 36 -23.97 6.32 5.84
C GLN A 36 -24.52 4.95 6.23
N ARG A 37 -25.77 4.64 5.86
CA ARG A 37 -26.33 3.31 6.08
C ARG A 37 -25.58 2.24 5.30
N TRP A 38 -25.19 2.52 4.06
CA TRP A 38 -24.40 1.59 3.24
C TRP A 38 -23.03 1.29 3.82
N LEU A 39 -22.39 2.23 4.51
CA LEU A 39 -21.15 1.96 5.24
C LEU A 39 -21.33 0.92 6.37
N GLY A 40 -22.55 0.63 6.81
CA GLY A 40 -22.82 -0.47 7.75
C GLY A 40 -23.02 -1.83 7.10
N LEU A 41 -23.07 -1.90 5.76
CA LEU A 41 -23.33 -3.13 5.04
C LEU A 41 -22.03 -3.88 4.75
N ASN A 42 -22.03 -5.18 5.01
CA ASN A 42 -20.84 -6.03 4.89
C ASN A 42 -20.29 -6.03 3.46
N GLU A 43 -21.15 -6.12 2.45
CA GLU A 43 -20.77 -6.13 1.04
C GLU A 43 -20.19 -4.79 0.58
N PHE A 44 -20.67 -3.68 1.13
CA PHE A 44 -20.16 -2.35 0.81
C PHE A 44 -18.78 -2.13 1.44
N GLN A 45 -18.61 -2.53 2.70
CA GLN A 45 -17.33 -2.52 3.40
C GLN A 45 -16.30 -3.43 2.73
N ALA A 46 -16.71 -4.62 2.32
CA ALA A 46 -15.83 -5.55 1.59
C ALA A 46 -15.32 -4.93 0.28
N ALA A 47 -16.17 -4.25 -0.49
CA ALA A 47 -15.76 -3.60 -1.72
C ALA A 47 -14.86 -2.38 -1.49
N LEU A 48 -15.14 -1.55 -0.47
CA LEU A 48 -14.25 -0.45 -0.08
C LEU A 48 -12.87 -0.98 0.33
N LYS A 49 -12.83 -2.04 1.13
CA LYS A 49 -11.58 -2.67 1.55
C LYS A 49 -10.82 -3.21 0.35
N ALA A 50 -11.45 -4.01 -0.51
CA ALA A 50 -10.80 -4.57 -1.69
C ALA A 50 -10.23 -3.49 -2.63
N GLY A 51 -10.96 -2.39 -2.85
CA GLY A 51 -10.48 -1.26 -3.64
C GLY A 51 -9.31 -0.51 -2.98
N SER A 52 -9.37 -0.33 -1.66
CA SER A 52 -8.28 0.30 -0.89
C SER A 52 -7.02 -0.56 -0.91
N ASP A 53 -7.16 -1.87 -0.71
CA ASP A 53 -6.06 -2.84 -0.76
C ASP A 53 -5.41 -2.83 -2.15
N GLY A 54 -6.21 -2.77 -3.23
CA GLY A 54 -5.69 -2.63 -4.60
C GLY A 54 -4.92 -1.32 -4.82
N ALA A 55 -5.40 -0.20 -4.30
CA ALA A 55 -4.72 1.09 -4.40
C ALA A 55 -3.38 1.10 -3.63
N ILE A 56 -3.36 0.52 -2.43
CA ILE A 56 -2.15 0.34 -1.62
C ILE A 56 -1.16 -0.55 -2.35
N HIS A 57 -1.61 -1.67 -2.92
CA HIS A 57 -0.77 -2.56 -3.71
C HIS A 57 -0.11 -1.84 -4.90
N LEU A 58 -0.88 -1.06 -5.66
CA LEU A 58 -0.32 -0.29 -6.78
C LEU A 58 0.69 0.77 -6.31
N ALA A 59 0.43 1.43 -5.17
CA ALA A 59 1.38 2.36 -4.57
C ALA A 59 2.67 1.65 -4.15
N ALA A 60 2.57 0.46 -3.57
CA ALA A 60 3.72 -0.37 -3.18
C ALA A 60 4.56 -0.78 -4.40
N VAL A 61 3.93 -1.20 -5.50
CA VAL A 61 4.62 -1.52 -6.77
C VAL A 61 5.40 -0.31 -7.29
N ARG A 62 4.77 0.88 -7.30
CA ARG A 62 5.44 2.12 -7.72
C ARG A 62 6.61 2.47 -6.82
N LEU A 63 6.45 2.32 -5.50
CA LEU A 63 7.51 2.55 -4.54
C LEU A 63 8.68 1.59 -4.77
N ALA A 64 8.41 0.30 -4.96
CA ALA A 64 9.42 -0.72 -5.23
C ALA A 64 10.24 -0.38 -6.48
N ALA A 65 9.59 0.10 -7.55
CA ALA A 65 10.27 0.53 -8.77
C ALA A 65 11.21 1.74 -8.57
N MET A 66 10.97 2.57 -7.54
CA MET A 66 11.80 3.73 -7.21
C MET A 66 12.97 3.40 -6.27
N VAL A 67 13.01 2.20 -5.68
CA VAL A 67 14.04 1.81 -4.71
C VAL A 67 15.42 1.88 -5.35
N ASP A 68 15.58 1.32 -6.54
CA ASP A 68 16.86 1.27 -7.25
C ASP A 68 17.44 2.69 -7.50
N ALA A 69 16.63 3.57 -8.09
CA ALA A 69 17.02 4.97 -8.30
C ALA A 69 17.35 5.72 -6.99
N SER A 70 16.67 5.38 -5.89
CA SER A 70 16.93 5.97 -4.58
C SER A 70 18.27 5.47 -4.00
N LEU A 71 18.62 4.21 -4.22
CA LEU A 71 19.92 3.64 -3.84
C LEU A 71 21.05 4.30 -4.63
N THR A 72 20.89 4.47 -5.94
CA THR A 72 21.85 5.21 -6.78
C THR A 72 22.10 6.62 -6.27
N ALA A 73 21.04 7.36 -5.90
CA ALA A 73 21.20 8.70 -5.34
C ALA A 73 21.96 8.70 -3.99
N ILE A 74 21.75 7.68 -3.15
CA ILE A 74 22.48 7.50 -1.90
C ILE A 74 23.96 7.18 -2.17
N GLU A 75 24.25 6.31 -3.13
CA GLU A 75 25.62 5.99 -3.57
C GLU A 75 26.35 7.24 -4.10
N GLU A 76 25.69 8.04 -4.94
CA GLU A 76 26.23 9.30 -5.45
C GLU A 76 26.53 10.29 -4.31
N ILE A 77 25.65 10.40 -3.31
CA ILE A 77 25.87 11.23 -2.13
C ILE A 77 27.11 10.78 -1.36
N ILE A 78 27.29 9.47 -1.17
CA ILE A 78 28.43 8.87 -0.45
C ILE A 78 29.73 9.05 -1.24
N ALA A 79 29.71 8.84 -2.56
CA ALA A 79 30.88 8.92 -3.43
C ALA A 79 31.30 10.36 -3.74
N SER A 80 30.36 11.32 -3.67
CA SER A 80 30.61 12.69 -4.09
C SER A 80 31.57 13.44 -3.14
N PRO A 81 32.73 13.91 -3.65
CA PRO A 81 33.67 14.70 -2.88
C PRO A 81 33.18 16.13 -2.61
N THR A 82 32.14 16.59 -3.33
CA THR A 82 31.57 17.94 -3.23
C THR A 82 30.30 18.01 -2.38
N THR A 83 29.71 16.87 -2.00
CA THR A 83 28.56 16.84 -1.09
C THR A 83 28.90 17.51 0.24
N ALA A 84 28.00 18.38 0.72
CA ALA A 84 28.17 19.26 1.87
C ALA A 84 28.43 18.49 3.19
N GLY A 85 29.70 18.18 3.46
CA GLY A 85 30.18 17.70 4.76
C GLY A 85 30.14 16.18 4.97
N ALA A 86 31.17 15.67 5.63
CA ALA A 86 31.32 14.25 5.97
C ALA A 86 30.12 13.67 6.75
N ALA A 87 29.42 14.51 7.52
CA ALA A 87 28.22 14.12 8.26
C ALA A 87 27.00 13.79 7.38
N ILE A 88 26.87 14.38 6.17
CA ILE A 88 25.81 14.00 5.22
C ILE A 88 26.11 12.64 4.63
N ARG A 89 27.38 12.39 4.25
CA ARG A 89 27.82 11.10 3.70
C ARG A 89 27.68 9.97 4.70
N LEU A 90 28.06 10.20 5.97
CA LEU A 90 27.89 9.20 7.03
C LEU A 90 26.41 8.85 7.25
N ARG A 91 25.51 9.84 7.30
CA ARG A 91 24.06 9.59 7.42
C ARG A 91 23.49 8.83 6.23
N ALA A 92 23.95 9.13 5.02
CA ALA A 92 23.55 8.42 3.81
C ALA A 92 24.02 6.96 3.83
N ALA A 93 25.27 6.72 4.26
CA ALA A 93 25.81 5.37 4.45
C ALA A 93 25.07 4.58 5.53
N ASP A 94 24.78 5.19 6.68
CA ASP A 94 24.00 4.56 7.76
C ASP A 94 22.57 4.20 7.28
N ALA A 95 21.92 5.08 6.51
CA ALA A 95 20.61 4.79 5.93
C ALA A 95 20.67 3.63 4.93
N LEU A 96 21.71 3.56 4.08
CA LEU A 96 21.92 2.46 3.14
C LEU A 96 22.09 1.13 3.89
N LEU A 97 22.96 1.08 4.89
CA LEU A 97 23.21 -0.11 5.70
C LEU A 97 21.94 -0.55 6.45
N GLY A 98 21.18 0.39 7.01
CA GLY A 98 19.90 0.11 7.66
C GLY A 98 18.87 -0.50 6.71
N HIS A 99 18.74 0.02 5.49
CA HIS A 99 17.85 -0.54 4.47
C HIS A 99 18.30 -1.92 3.99
N ALA A 100 19.60 -2.14 3.82
CA ALA A 100 20.15 -3.44 3.42
C ALA A 100 19.86 -4.54 4.46
N LEU A 101 20.03 -4.23 5.75
CA LEU A 101 19.71 -5.16 6.83
C LEU A 101 18.21 -5.49 6.85
N LYS A 102 17.35 -4.47 6.72
CA LYS A 102 15.89 -4.66 6.70
C LYS A 102 15.41 -5.43 5.46
N LEU A 103 16.06 -5.27 4.31
CA LEU A 103 15.77 -6.04 3.10
C LEU A 103 16.09 -7.52 3.33
N ARG A 104 17.26 -7.83 3.91
CA ARG A 104 17.63 -9.20 4.26
C ARG A 104 16.61 -9.84 5.20
N GLU A 105 16.22 -9.14 6.26
CA GLU A 105 15.18 -9.63 7.19
C GLU A 105 13.85 -9.91 6.49
N ASN A 106 13.41 -9.03 5.58
CA ASN A 106 12.18 -9.24 4.82
C ASN A 106 12.26 -10.46 3.89
N VAL A 107 13.41 -10.69 3.25
CA VAL A 107 13.64 -11.87 2.40
C VAL A 107 13.57 -13.14 3.25
N GLU A 108 14.30 -13.18 4.37
CA GLU A 108 14.29 -14.32 5.29
C GLU A 108 12.89 -14.61 5.86
N LEU A 109 12.13 -13.56 6.24
CA LEU A 109 10.76 -13.71 6.70
C LEU A 109 9.84 -14.22 5.59
N SER A 110 9.98 -13.72 4.37
CA SER A 110 9.18 -14.17 3.22
C SER A 110 9.43 -15.64 2.91
N GLU A 111 10.68 -16.08 2.93
CA GLU A 111 11.05 -17.50 2.75
C GLU A 111 10.47 -18.38 3.86
N ARG A 112 10.58 -17.94 5.12
CA ARG A 112 10.01 -18.65 6.26
C ARG A 112 8.48 -18.76 6.18
N VAL A 113 7.80 -17.70 5.77
CA VAL A 113 6.33 -17.72 5.56
C VAL A 113 5.97 -18.69 4.44
N ALA A 114 6.65 -18.64 3.29
CA ALA A 114 6.38 -19.55 2.18
C ALA A 114 6.59 -21.04 2.56
N GLU A 115 7.59 -21.34 3.38
CA GLU A 115 7.79 -22.69 3.92
C GLU A 115 6.67 -23.11 4.87
N LEU A 116 6.21 -22.22 5.75
CA LEU A 116 5.08 -22.51 6.64
C LEU A 116 3.79 -22.76 5.86
N GLU A 117 3.50 -21.94 4.85
CA GLU A 117 2.34 -22.11 3.96
C GLU A 117 2.38 -23.45 3.22
N ARG A 118 3.56 -23.87 2.74
CA ARG A 118 3.75 -25.18 2.10
C ARG A 118 3.42 -26.33 3.05
N ARG A 119 3.99 -26.34 4.26
CA ARG A 119 3.74 -27.38 5.27
C ARG A 119 2.28 -27.48 5.67
N PHE A 120 1.61 -26.33 5.82
CA PHE A 120 0.21 -26.30 6.18
C PHE A 120 -0.67 -26.90 5.07
N ASN A 121 -0.39 -26.54 3.81
CA ASN A 121 -1.11 -27.07 2.66
C ASN A 121 -0.88 -28.58 2.45
N ASP A 122 0.30 -29.10 2.78
CA ASP A 122 0.61 -30.53 2.71
C ASP A 122 -0.05 -31.34 3.82
N THR A 123 -0.29 -30.76 4.99
CA THR A 123 -0.95 -31.43 6.14
C THR A 123 -2.47 -31.50 5.99
N THR A 124 -3.05 -30.67 5.11
CA THR A 124 -4.51 -30.58 4.89
C THR A 124 -4.98 -31.41 3.68
N LYS A 125 -4.06 -32.12 3.00
CA LYS A 125 -4.35 -33.13 1.98
C LYS A 125 -4.34 -34.53 2.59
#